data_AF-A0A8J3A0L5-F1
#
_entry.id   AF-A0A8J3A0L5-F1
#
_cell.length_a   1.000
_cell.length_b   1.000
_cell.length_c   1.000
_cell.angle_alpha   90.00
_cell.angle_beta   90.00
_cell.angle_gamma   90.00
#
_symmetry.space_group_name_H-M   'P 1'
#
loop_
_entity.id
_entity.type
_entity.pdbx_description
1 polymer ?
#
loop_
_entity_poly.entity_id
_entity_poly.type
_entity_poly.pdbx_seq_one_letter_code
_entity_poly.pdbx_strand_id
1 'polypeptide(L)'
;MLTGNKILYKALAGASVLALIACSEPAVEDDTTVDTDMAETAGDTSGEPTVEEAEAFVADAERQLAEISERASQIAWTYSTDITPEHEQAYADIDAESTKLSVDLANGTKRFQDLDLPAVLQRKMNILRGGITIPAPSRDGAAQELAQLNTALSSAYSTGKIQFEGEEVSQAETEVLMRNVKDPAKLEEIWTKWREQAKPSRDEYAQMVELANAGARELGFDDVGQMWRSGYDMDADAFAAEVDRLWGQVRPLYENLQCHVKYKLNEEYGDEVVPLDQPIRADLLGNMWAQQWGSTYDRVKPETPENMTSIDLDALLVDADYTPVSMTETAEEFFTSLGFAPLPDTFWDRSQFVQPEGKEVVCHASAWDLDNKEDLRIKMCMTVGAEDFRTVHHELGHNFYQRAYMDQPHLFKNGANDGFHEAIGDMIALSITPEYMQQIGLLDDVPGTEGDLELLMQQALEKVAFLPFGLLVDKWRWEVFSGELTPETYNQGWWDLRQEYQGIRPPNERPADAFDPGSKYHVPNNVPYMRYFLAHILQFQFYKAACDQVGWEGPLHRCSFYGSEEVGERFNAMMEMGQSQPWPDTLEMFTGTREMDGSAVIAYFAPLNEWLEEQNADRNCGW
;
A
#
# COMPACT_ATOMS: atom_id res chain seq x y z
N MET A 1 35.17 22.81 8.08
CA MET A 1 35.99 21.63 8.39
C MET A 1 35.12 20.42 8.08
N LEU A 2 35.25 19.90 6.85
CA LEU A 2 34.38 18.88 6.28
C LEU A 2 35.27 17.70 5.89
N THR A 3 35.30 16.67 6.72
CA THR A 3 35.79 15.33 6.39
C THR A 3 35.17 14.35 7.38
N GLY A 4 34.39 13.38 6.90
CA GLY A 4 34.00 12.22 7.70
C GLY A 4 32.70 11.56 7.24
N ASN A 5 32.84 10.39 6.62
CA ASN A 5 31.82 9.36 6.36
C ASN A 5 30.73 9.64 5.31
N LYS A 6 31.06 9.36 4.04
CA LYS A 6 30.09 8.91 3.05
C LYS A 6 29.79 7.43 3.34
N ILE A 7 28.66 7.14 4.00
CA ILE A 7 28.04 5.81 4.00
C ILE A 7 27.07 5.82 2.80
N LEU A 8 27.38 4.99 1.80
CA LEU A 8 26.66 4.90 0.54
C LEU A 8 25.43 4.01 0.77
N TYR A 9 24.28 4.59 1.06
CA TYR A 9 23.01 3.85 1.04
C TYR A 9 22.58 3.66 -0.42
N LYS A 10 22.75 2.43 -0.94
CA LYS A 10 22.10 2.02 -2.18
C LYS A 10 20.69 1.57 -1.82
N ALA A 11 19.69 2.38 -2.15
CA ALA A 11 18.31 1.95 -2.13
C ALA A 11 18.06 1.03 -3.32
N LEU A 12 17.90 -0.27 -3.06
CA LEU A 12 17.29 -1.21 -3.97
C LEU A 12 15.78 -1.12 -3.77
N ALA A 13 15.10 -0.48 -4.71
CA ALA A 13 13.64 -0.48 -4.80
C ALA A 13 13.19 -1.89 -5.19
N GLY A 14 13.00 -2.76 -4.20
CA GLY A 14 12.33 -4.04 -4.38
C GLY A 14 10.84 -3.84 -4.20
N ALA A 15 10.14 -3.69 -5.32
CA ALA A 15 8.70 -3.78 -5.39
C ALA A 15 8.37 -4.94 -6.32
N SER A 16 7.85 -6.02 -5.73
CA SER A 16 7.21 -7.11 -6.46
C SER A 16 5.93 -6.58 -7.08
N VAL A 17 6.05 -6.02 -8.29
CA VAL A 17 4.93 -5.74 -9.20
C VAL A 17 5.40 -6.15 -10.58
N LEU A 18 4.72 -7.15 -11.14
CA LEU A 18 4.84 -7.68 -12.49
C LEU A 18 5.08 -6.56 -13.52
N ALA A 19 6.25 -6.58 -14.17
CA ALA A 19 6.57 -5.70 -15.29
C ALA A 19 7.36 -6.49 -16.36
N LEU A 20 6.63 -6.92 -17.39
CA LEU A 20 7.11 -7.63 -18.57
C LEU A 20 8.21 -6.86 -19.34
N ILE A 21 9.40 -7.46 -19.48
CA ILE A 21 10.35 -7.13 -20.55
C ILE A 21 10.59 -8.39 -21.40
N ALA A 22 10.07 -8.40 -22.63
CA ALA A 22 10.42 -9.39 -23.64
C ALA A 22 11.41 -8.81 -24.66
N CYS A 23 12.58 -9.44 -24.80
CA CYS A 23 13.50 -9.25 -25.92
C CYS A 23 13.98 -10.61 -26.48
N SER A 24 13.38 -10.97 -27.63
CA SER A 24 13.94 -11.69 -28.80
C SER A 24 14.93 -12.85 -28.61
N GLU A 25 14.50 -14.06 -28.99
CA GLU A 25 15.38 -15.18 -29.35
C GLU A 25 15.81 -15.14 -30.84
N PRO A 26 16.95 -15.79 -31.19
CA PRO A 26 17.31 -16.06 -32.58
C PRO A 26 16.70 -17.38 -33.08
N ALA A 27 16.39 -17.40 -34.37
CA ALA A 27 15.90 -18.57 -35.09
C ALA A 27 16.90 -19.74 -35.10
N VAL A 28 16.38 -20.95 -34.91
CA VAL A 28 17.04 -22.20 -35.31
C VAL A 28 16.00 -23.07 -36.02
N GLU A 29 16.23 -23.34 -37.30
CA GLU A 29 15.59 -24.42 -38.05
C GLU A 29 16.10 -25.76 -37.51
N ASP A 30 15.21 -26.70 -37.20
CA ASP A 30 15.53 -28.11 -37.41
C ASP A 30 14.31 -28.88 -37.90
N ASP A 31 14.57 -29.65 -38.95
CA ASP A 31 13.64 -30.43 -39.76
C ASP A 31 13.65 -31.86 -39.22
N THR A 32 12.60 -32.28 -38.50
CA THR A 32 12.35 -33.71 -38.32
C THR A 32 10.86 -34.05 -38.35
N THR A 33 10.52 -34.87 -39.33
CA THR A 33 9.23 -35.53 -39.54
C THR A 33 9.15 -36.80 -38.68
N VAL A 34 8.15 -36.93 -37.80
CA VAL A 34 7.71 -38.24 -37.29
C VAL A 34 6.19 -38.27 -37.04
N ASP A 35 5.59 -39.25 -37.71
CA ASP A 35 4.30 -39.94 -37.60
C ASP A 35 3.11 -39.38 -36.80
N THR A 36 2.03 -39.29 -37.57
CA THR A 36 0.62 -39.33 -37.22
C THR A 36 0.21 -40.62 -36.51
N ASP A 37 -0.31 -40.53 -35.29
CA ASP A 37 -1.51 -41.25 -34.85
C ASP A 37 -1.83 -40.88 -33.39
N MET A 38 -2.91 -40.12 -33.18
CA MET A 38 -3.87 -40.20 -32.06
C MET A 38 -4.90 -39.09 -32.26
N ALA A 39 -5.76 -39.26 -33.27
CA ALA A 39 -7.04 -38.56 -33.32
C ALA A 39 -8.07 -39.45 -32.63
N GLU A 40 -8.64 -39.00 -31.50
CA GLU A 40 -10.08 -39.05 -31.26
C GLU A 40 -10.49 -38.36 -29.96
N THR A 41 -11.58 -37.59 -30.07
CA THR A 41 -12.37 -36.92 -29.02
C THR A 41 -11.97 -35.51 -28.55
N ALA A 42 -11.68 -34.61 -29.49
CA ALA A 42 -12.08 -33.21 -29.29
C ALA A 42 -13.54 -33.08 -29.76
N GLY A 43 -14.47 -32.99 -28.82
CA GLY A 43 -15.86 -32.66 -29.11
C GLY A 43 -15.95 -31.22 -29.63
N ASP A 44 -16.71 -31.06 -30.69
CA ASP A 44 -17.14 -29.79 -31.27
C ASP A 44 -17.89 -28.95 -30.21
N THR A 45 -17.22 -27.98 -29.58
CA THR A 45 -17.85 -26.99 -28.68
C THR A 45 -18.42 -25.85 -29.51
N SER A 46 -19.49 -26.13 -30.28
CA SER A 46 -20.23 -25.14 -31.08
C SER A 46 -21.56 -24.71 -30.42
N GLY A 47 -21.77 -25.04 -29.15
CA GLY A 47 -22.93 -24.61 -28.35
C GLY A 47 -22.71 -23.30 -27.60
N GLU A 48 -23.79 -22.63 -27.21
CA GLU A 48 -23.75 -21.51 -26.25
C GLU A 48 -23.10 -21.97 -24.93
N PRO A 49 -22.25 -21.14 -24.31
CA PRO A 49 -21.59 -21.47 -23.05
C PRO A 49 -22.62 -21.76 -21.94
N THR A 50 -22.30 -22.69 -21.05
CA THR A 50 -23.18 -23.10 -19.93
C THR A 50 -22.59 -22.76 -18.56
N VAL A 51 -23.42 -22.76 -17.51
CA VAL A 51 -22.96 -22.55 -16.13
C VAL A 51 -22.03 -23.68 -15.69
N GLU A 52 -22.32 -24.92 -16.08
CA GLU A 52 -21.47 -26.08 -15.77
C GLU A 52 -20.07 -25.96 -16.41
N GLU A 53 -19.98 -25.41 -17.62
CA GLU A 53 -18.69 -25.12 -18.26
C GLU A 53 -17.94 -23.98 -17.55
N ALA A 54 -18.65 -22.98 -17.03
CA ALA A 54 -18.06 -21.91 -16.23
C ALA A 54 -17.51 -22.43 -14.89
N GLU A 55 -18.22 -23.35 -14.23
CA GLU A 55 -17.75 -24.04 -13.02
C GLU A 55 -16.50 -24.86 -13.30
N ALA A 56 -16.49 -25.64 -14.39
CA ALA A 56 -15.33 -26.42 -14.80
C ALA A 56 -14.11 -25.54 -15.14
N PHE A 57 -14.34 -24.42 -15.82
CA PHE A 57 -13.31 -23.43 -16.12
C PHE A 57 -12.68 -22.85 -14.85
N VAL A 58 -13.49 -22.43 -13.88
CA VAL A 58 -12.99 -21.87 -12.61
C VAL A 58 -12.25 -22.91 -11.78
N ALA A 59 -12.73 -24.15 -11.73
CA ALA A 59 -12.04 -25.23 -11.03
C ALA A 59 -10.66 -25.53 -11.65
N ASP A 60 -10.55 -25.51 -12.97
CA ASP A 60 -9.27 -25.67 -13.66
C ASP A 60 -8.35 -24.46 -13.47
N ALA A 61 -8.91 -23.24 -13.49
CA ALA A 61 -8.18 -22.01 -13.19
C ALA A 61 -7.55 -22.05 -11.79
N GLU A 62 -8.32 -22.44 -10.76
CA GLU A 62 -7.81 -22.59 -9.38
C GLU A 62 -6.69 -23.61 -9.28
N ARG A 63 -6.81 -24.73 -10.00
CA ARG A 63 -5.75 -25.75 -10.04
C ARG A 63 -4.47 -25.21 -10.67
N GLN A 64 -4.57 -24.58 -11.84
CA GLN A 64 -3.40 -24.03 -12.54
C GLN A 64 -2.72 -22.91 -11.73
N LEU A 65 -3.51 -22.02 -11.14
CA LEU A 65 -3.00 -20.93 -10.30
C LEU A 65 -2.33 -21.46 -9.02
N ALA A 66 -2.91 -22.45 -8.37
CA ALA A 66 -2.29 -23.08 -7.19
C ALA A 66 -0.95 -23.76 -7.54
N GLU A 67 -0.87 -24.47 -8.68
CA GLU A 67 0.35 -25.13 -9.14
C GLU A 67 1.48 -24.13 -9.43
N ILE A 68 1.18 -23.01 -10.10
CA ILE A 68 2.22 -22.02 -10.43
C ILE A 68 2.59 -21.14 -9.23
N SER A 69 1.61 -20.81 -8.36
CA SER A 69 1.79 -19.92 -7.21
C SER A 69 2.92 -20.40 -6.29
N GLU A 70 2.94 -21.68 -5.91
CA GLU A 70 3.97 -22.20 -5.01
C GLU A 70 5.38 -22.09 -5.62
N ARG A 71 5.51 -22.46 -6.90
CA ARG A 71 6.79 -22.38 -7.62
C ARG A 71 7.24 -20.93 -7.78
N ALA A 72 6.32 -20.03 -8.13
CA ALA A 72 6.59 -18.60 -8.26
C ALA A 72 7.05 -18.01 -6.93
N SER A 73 6.36 -18.28 -5.83
CA SER A 73 6.71 -17.80 -4.49
C SER A 73 8.07 -18.29 -4.02
N GLN A 74 8.44 -19.55 -4.29
CA GLN A 74 9.77 -20.09 -3.95
C GLN A 74 10.91 -19.39 -4.72
N ILE A 75 10.72 -19.13 -6.01
CA ILE A 75 11.71 -18.42 -6.83
C ILE A 75 11.79 -16.95 -6.41
N ALA A 76 10.65 -16.30 -6.20
CA ALA A 76 10.56 -14.91 -5.75
C ALA A 76 11.23 -14.71 -4.38
N TRP A 77 11.03 -15.65 -3.45
CA TRP A 77 11.71 -15.65 -2.16
C TRP A 77 13.23 -15.75 -2.33
N THR A 78 13.70 -16.67 -3.19
CA THR A 78 15.13 -16.87 -3.44
C THR A 78 15.77 -15.62 -4.02
N TYR A 79 15.14 -15.01 -5.02
CA TYR A 79 15.58 -13.73 -5.57
C TYR A 79 15.62 -12.62 -4.50
N SER A 80 14.55 -12.49 -3.71
CA SER A 80 14.43 -11.43 -2.71
C SER A 80 15.44 -11.53 -1.56
N THR A 81 15.97 -12.73 -1.30
CA THR A 81 16.93 -13.01 -0.21
C THR A 81 18.35 -13.32 -0.69
N ASP A 82 18.57 -13.32 -2.01
CA ASP A 82 19.87 -13.55 -2.62
C ASP A 82 19.89 -13.01 -4.06
N ILE A 83 20.10 -11.71 -4.23
CA ILE A 83 20.05 -11.09 -5.56
C ILE A 83 21.33 -11.44 -6.35
N THR A 84 21.16 -12.28 -7.37
CA THR A 84 22.18 -12.65 -8.36
C THR A 84 21.61 -12.57 -9.77
N PRO A 85 22.42 -12.42 -10.84
CA PRO A 85 21.92 -12.46 -12.21
C PRO A 85 21.12 -13.72 -12.53
N GLU A 86 21.52 -14.88 -11.98
CA GLU A 86 20.83 -16.15 -12.17
C GLU A 86 19.45 -16.18 -11.49
N HIS A 87 19.36 -15.67 -10.25
CA HIS A 87 18.08 -15.60 -9.54
C HIS A 87 17.15 -14.55 -10.13
N GLU A 88 17.68 -13.41 -10.59
CA GLU A 88 16.94 -12.38 -11.29
C GLU A 88 16.33 -12.93 -12.59
N GLN A 89 17.12 -13.67 -13.39
CA GLN A 89 16.60 -14.31 -14.60
C GLN A 89 15.52 -15.35 -14.27
N ALA A 90 15.74 -16.21 -13.27
CA ALA A 90 14.75 -17.21 -12.88
C ALA A 90 13.44 -16.56 -12.39
N TYR A 91 13.54 -15.46 -11.63
CA TYR A 91 12.38 -14.68 -11.20
C TYR A 91 11.65 -14.05 -12.38
N ALA A 92 12.37 -13.45 -13.33
CA ALA A 92 11.78 -12.89 -14.54
C ALA A 92 11.05 -13.96 -15.38
N ASP A 93 11.62 -15.15 -15.51
CA ASP A 93 11.03 -16.25 -16.29
C ASP A 93 9.71 -16.74 -15.67
N ILE A 94 9.68 -16.97 -14.34
CA ILE A 94 8.45 -17.44 -13.67
C ILE A 94 7.40 -16.33 -13.54
N ASP A 95 7.81 -15.07 -13.41
CA ASP A 95 6.92 -13.90 -13.43
C ASP A 95 6.22 -13.79 -14.80
N ALA A 96 6.97 -13.97 -15.89
CA ALA A 96 6.42 -13.98 -17.24
C ALA A 96 5.42 -15.13 -17.46
N GLU A 97 5.74 -16.34 -16.98
CA GLU A 97 4.83 -17.50 -17.04
C GLU A 97 3.55 -17.27 -16.21
N SER A 98 3.68 -16.74 -14.99
CA SER A 98 2.56 -16.44 -14.10
C SER A 98 1.67 -15.34 -14.67
N THR A 99 2.27 -14.28 -15.21
CA THR A 99 1.55 -13.21 -15.91
C THR A 99 0.73 -13.77 -17.05
N LYS A 100 1.35 -14.60 -17.89
CA LYS A 100 0.69 -15.18 -19.05
C LYS A 100 -0.51 -16.01 -18.64
N LEU A 101 -0.38 -16.86 -17.62
CA LEU A 101 -1.51 -17.63 -17.11
C LEU A 101 -2.64 -16.73 -16.62
N SER A 102 -2.34 -15.71 -15.81
CA SER A 102 -3.35 -14.75 -15.33
C SER A 102 -4.06 -14.04 -16.49
N VAL A 103 -3.32 -13.66 -17.53
CA VAL A 103 -3.86 -13.06 -18.77
C VAL A 103 -4.77 -14.02 -19.52
N ASP A 104 -4.33 -15.26 -19.71
CA ASP A 104 -5.10 -16.29 -20.42
C ASP A 104 -6.39 -16.63 -19.66
N LEU A 105 -6.34 -16.71 -18.33
CA LEU A 105 -7.51 -16.97 -17.49
C LEU A 105 -8.50 -15.79 -17.47
N ALA A 106 -8.03 -14.55 -17.33
CA ALA A 106 -8.92 -13.39 -17.40
C ALA A 106 -9.59 -13.28 -18.79
N ASN A 107 -8.84 -13.52 -19.87
CA ASN A 107 -9.43 -13.55 -21.21
C ASN A 107 -10.40 -14.72 -21.38
N GLY A 108 -10.13 -15.86 -20.76
CA GLY A 108 -11.03 -17.01 -20.73
C GLY A 108 -12.39 -16.69 -20.13
N THR A 109 -12.48 -15.75 -19.18
CA THR A 109 -13.77 -15.36 -18.58
C THR A 109 -14.71 -14.69 -19.58
N LYS A 110 -14.20 -14.10 -20.67
CA LYS A 110 -15.01 -13.46 -21.73
C LYS A 110 -16.05 -14.41 -22.30
N ARG A 111 -15.72 -15.71 -22.38
CA ARG A 111 -16.64 -16.75 -22.86
C ARG A 111 -17.94 -16.80 -22.04
N PHE A 112 -17.91 -16.42 -20.76
CA PHE A 112 -19.02 -16.59 -19.83
C PHE A 112 -19.68 -15.27 -19.41
N GLN A 113 -19.28 -14.14 -20.00
CA GLN A 113 -19.68 -12.79 -19.55
C GLN A 113 -21.19 -12.53 -19.62
N ASP A 114 -21.90 -13.19 -20.55
CA ASP A 114 -23.33 -13.00 -20.79
C ASP A 114 -24.20 -14.01 -20.01
N LEU A 115 -23.57 -14.88 -19.19
CA LEU A 115 -24.27 -15.85 -18.36
C LEU A 115 -24.70 -15.24 -17.03
N ASP A 116 -25.89 -15.64 -16.57
CA ASP A 116 -26.33 -15.41 -15.20
C ASP A 116 -25.69 -16.47 -14.29
N LEU A 117 -24.55 -16.12 -13.67
CA LEU A 117 -23.76 -17.04 -12.85
C LEU A 117 -24.21 -17.00 -11.37
N PRO A 118 -24.17 -18.13 -10.65
CA PRO A 118 -24.31 -18.13 -9.19
C PRO A 118 -23.31 -17.17 -8.54
N ALA A 119 -23.72 -16.48 -7.45
CA ALA A 119 -22.94 -15.39 -6.84
C ALA A 119 -21.47 -15.75 -6.54
N VAL A 120 -21.20 -16.94 -5.99
CA VAL A 120 -19.84 -17.41 -5.70
C VAL A 120 -19.02 -17.59 -6.98
N LEU A 121 -19.63 -18.12 -8.04
CA LEU A 121 -18.98 -18.32 -9.32
C LEU A 121 -18.70 -16.97 -10.01
N GLN A 122 -19.67 -16.05 -9.98
CA GLN A 122 -19.49 -14.68 -10.46
C GLN A 122 -18.35 -13.97 -9.73
N ARG A 123 -18.24 -14.14 -8.41
CA ARG A 123 -17.13 -13.60 -7.62
C ARG A 123 -15.78 -14.12 -8.09
N LYS A 124 -15.63 -15.44 -8.26
CA LYS A 124 -14.39 -16.04 -8.79
C LYS A 124 -14.05 -15.53 -10.19
N MET A 125 -15.05 -15.36 -11.06
CA MET A 125 -14.85 -14.75 -12.39
C MET A 125 -14.39 -13.29 -12.28
N ASN A 126 -14.93 -12.51 -11.34
CA ASN A 126 -14.48 -11.13 -11.10
C ASN A 126 -13.03 -11.10 -10.59
N ILE A 127 -12.64 -12.02 -9.71
CA ILE A 127 -11.26 -12.12 -9.20
C ILE A 127 -10.30 -12.45 -10.36
N LEU A 128 -10.66 -13.38 -11.25
CA LEU A 128 -9.85 -13.69 -12.43
C LEU A 128 -9.68 -12.46 -13.35
N ARG A 129 -10.75 -11.67 -13.56
CA ARG A 129 -10.68 -10.42 -14.33
C ARG A 129 -9.85 -9.33 -13.64
N GLY A 130 -10.06 -9.15 -12.34
CA GLY A 130 -9.36 -8.17 -11.50
C GLY A 130 -7.92 -8.52 -11.19
N GLY A 131 -7.50 -9.77 -11.42
CA GLY A 131 -6.11 -10.22 -11.31
C GLY A 131 -5.16 -9.57 -12.32
N ILE A 132 -5.69 -8.79 -13.28
CA ILE A 132 -4.91 -7.99 -14.21
C ILE A 132 -5.12 -6.52 -13.90
N THR A 133 -4.06 -5.83 -13.48
CA THR A 133 -4.13 -4.41 -13.16
C THR A 133 -4.36 -3.55 -14.39
N ILE A 134 -3.66 -3.83 -15.50
CA ILE A 134 -3.78 -3.08 -16.75
C ILE A 134 -3.91 -4.10 -17.90
N PRO A 135 -5.14 -4.31 -18.43
CA PRO A 135 -5.40 -5.37 -19.41
C PRO A 135 -5.04 -4.93 -20.83
N ALA A 136 -4.34 -5.79 -21.57
CA ALA A 136 -4.13 -5.59 -23.00
C ALA A 136 -5.36 -6.05 -23.81
N PRO A 137 -5.74 -5.34 -24.88
CA PRO A 137 -6.76 -5.81 -25.81
C PRO A 137 -6.26 -7.02 -26.61
N SER A 138 -7.18 -7.82 -27.15
CA SER A 138 -6.88 -9.09 -27.84
C SER A 138 -6.23 -8.91 -29.22
N ARG A 139 -6.02 -7.67 -29.69
CA ARG A 139 -5.39 -7.42 -30.99
C ARG A 139 -3.93 -7.88 -31.00
N ASP A 140 -3.48 -8.36 -32.15
CA ASP A 140 -2.09 -8.76 -32.35
C ASP A 140 -1.12 -7.63 -31.94
N GLY A 141 -0.12 -7.99 -31.13
CA GLY A 141 0.94 -7.10 -30.66
C GLY A 141 0.59 -6.15 -29.51
N ALA A 142 -0.69 -6.02 -29.11
CA ALA A 142 -1.07 -5.08 -28.05
C ALA A 142 -0.43 -5.39 -26.69
N ALA A 143 -0.37 -6.66 -26.30
CA ALA A 143 0.28 -7.05 -25.04
C ALA A 143 1.77 -6.68 -25.02
N GLN A 144 2.47 -6.86 -26.15
CA GLN A 144 3.88 -6.48 -26.29
C GLN A 144 4.08 -4.97 -26.21
N GLU A 145 3.22 -4.20 -26.88
CA GLU A 145 3.25 -2.74 -26.86
C GLU A 145 2.96 -2.19 -25.46
N LEU A 146 1.94 -2.74 -24.78
CA LEU A 146 1.62 -2.37 -23.40
C LEU A 146 2.76 -2.69 -22.43
N ALA A 147 3.39 -3.86 -22.56
CA ALA A 147 4.55 -4.26 -21.77
C ALA A 147 5.74 -3.29 -21.96
N GLN A 148 6.00 -2.88 -23.20
CA GLN A 148 7.06 -1.91 -23.51
C GLN A 148 6.79 -0.54 -22.89
N LEU A 149 5.54 -0.06 -22.95
CA LEU A 149 5.13 1.20 -22.31
C LEU A 149 5.27 1.12 -20.79
N ASN A 150 4.75 0.08 -20.16
CA ASN A 150 4.84 -0.11 -18.70
C ASN A 150 6.31 -0.15 -18.23
N THR A 151 7.16 -0.88 -18.95
CA THR A 151 8.60 -0.93 -18.68
C THR A 151 9.25 0.44 -18.81
N ALA A 152 8.95 1.18 -19.88
CA ALA A 152 9.52 2.50 -20.13
C ALA A 152 9.13 3.48 -19.01
N LEU A 153 7.85 3.48 -18.62
CA LEU A 153 7.31 4.31 -17.53
C LEU A 153 7.96 3.97 -16.18
N SER A 154 7.99 2.69 -15.81
CA SER A 154 8.61 2.21 -14.56
C SER A 154 10.11 2.51 -14.50
N SER A 155 10.82 2.28 -15.62
CA SER A 155 12.26 2.54 -15.72
C SER A 155 12.57 4.03 -15.64
N ALA A 156 11.78 4.88 -16.29
CA ALA A 156 11.96 6.33 -16.24
C ALA A 156 11.85 6.86 -14.80
N TYR A 157 10.91 6.32 -14.01
CA TYR A 157 10.81 6.65 -12.59
C TYR A 157 12.02 6.13 -11.79
N SER A 158 12.29 4.82 -11.89
CA SER A 158 13.24 4.12 -11.00
C SER A 158 14.70 4.52 -11.26
N THR A 159 15.01 4.94 -12.48
CA THR A 159 16.36 5.41 -12.87
C THR A 159 16.48 6.92 -12.89
N GLY A 160 15.43 7.65 -12.53
CA GLY A 160 15.39 9.10 -12.48
C GLY A 160 16.44 9.68 -11.53
N LYS A 161 17.13 10.73 -11.98
CA LYS A 161 18.16 11.43 -11.20
C LYS A 161 18.09 12.92 -11.45
N ILE A 162 18.46 13.71 -10.44
CA ILE A 162 18.55 15.16 -10.55
C ILE A 162 19.99 15.64 -10.36
N GLN A 163 20.32 16.79 -10.93
CA GLN A 163 21.55 17.51 -10.60
C GLN A 163 21.25 18.47 -9.45
N PHE A 164 21.91 18.31 -8.31
CA PHE A 164 21.75 19.18 -7.14
C PHE A 164 23.10 19.46 -6.49
N GLU A 165 23.42 20.75 -6.28
CA GLU A 165 24.72 21.21 -5.73
C GLU A 165 25.97 20.64 -6.44
N GLY A 166 25.85 20.31 -7.73
CA GLY A 166 26.95 19.77 -8.54
C GLY A 166 27.16 18.26 -8.41
N GLU A 167 26.30 17.56 -7.69
CA GLU A 167 26.25 16.10 -7.63
C GLU A 167 24.99 15.57 -8.35
N GLU A 168 25.11 14.36 -8.88
CA GLU A 168 23.98 13.60 -9.41
C GLU A 168 23.31 12.85 -8.24
N VAL A 169 22.03 13.12 -8.01
CA VAL A 169 21.27 12.63 -6.86
C VAL A 169 20.16 11.70 -7.34
N SER A 170 20.13 10.49 -6.79
CA SER A 170 19.11 9.47 -7.07
C SER A 170 17.78 9.75 -6.36
N GLN A 171 16.72 9.06 -6.78
CA GLN A 171 15.39 9.14 -6.14
C GLN A 171 15.46 8.98 -4.60
N ALA A 172 16.12 7.92 -4.10
CA ALA A 172 16.20 7.68 -2.66
C ALA A 172 16.97 8.80 -1.93
N GLU A 173 18.04 9.33 -2.53
CA GLU A 173 18.76 10.45 -1.96
C GLU A 173 17.91 11.73 -1.97
N THR A 174 17.07 11.96 -3.00
CA THR A 174 16.14 13.11 -2.99
C THR A 174 15.13 13.03 -1.85
N GLU A 175 14.64 11.85 -1.48
CA GLU A 175 13.74 11.71 -0.33
C GLU A 175 14.44 12.07 0.98
N VAL A 176 15.68 11.62 1.16
CA VAL A 176 16.52 12.00 2.31
C VAL A 176 16.77 13.51 2.34
N LEU A 177 17.02 14.13 1.19
CA LEU A 177 17.17 15.59 1.10
C LEU A 177 15.87 16.31 1.46
N MET A 178 14.72 15.89 0.92
CA MET A 178 13.42 16.50 1.24
C MET A 178 13.09 16.44 2.74
N ARG A 179 13.52 15.39 3.44
CA ARG A 179 13.36 15.26 4.90
C ARG A 179 14.23 16.24 5.68
N ASN A 180 15.48 16.43 5.24
CA ASN A 180 16.53 17.06 6.04
C ASN A 180 16.84 18.52 5.66
N VAL A 181 16.71 18.88 4.39
CA VAL A 181 16.95 20.26 3.91
C VAL A 181 15.85 21.17 4.45
N LYS A 182 16.24 22.32 5.03
CA LYS A 182 15.31 23.30 5.61
C LYS A 182 15.29 24.64 4.87
N ASP A 183 16.09 24.79 3.82
CA ASP A 183 16.10 26.00 2.99
C ASP A 183 14.98 25.91 1.94
N PRO A 184 13.97 26.81 1.96
CA PRO A 184 12.84 26.75 1.02
C PRO A 184 13.23 26.82 -0.45
N ALA A 185 14.29 27.58 -0.81
CA ALA A 185 14.71 27.71 -2.19
C ALA A 185 15.37 26.41 -2.70
N LYS A 186 16.10 25.72 -1.82
CA LYS A 186 16.68 24.41 -2.15
C LYS A 186 15.62 23.31 -2.21
N LEU A 187 14.64 23.33 -1.30
CA LEU A 187 13.50 22.41 -1.33
C LEU A 187 12.73 22.56 -2.65
N GLU A 188 12.46 23.79 -3.07
CA GLU A 188 11.83 24.08 -4.36
C GLU A 188 12.63 23.51 -5.53
N GLU A 189 13.95 23.74 -5.56
CA GLU A 189 14.84 23.24 -6.61
C GLU A 189 14.80 21.72 -6.71
N ILE A 190 14.94 21.02 -5.58
CA ILE A 190 14.89 19.54 -5.51
C ILE A 190 13.53 19.04 -6.01
N TRP A 191 12.46 19.62 -5.46
CA TRP A 191 11.08 19.24 -5.75
C TRP A 191 10.73 19.42 -7.24
N THR A 192 11.17 20.53 -7.84
CA THR A 192 10.91 20.85 -9.25
C THR A 192 11.70 19.95 -10.18
N LYS A 193 13.01 19.78 -9.92
CA LYS A 193 13.87 18.93 -10.75
C LYS A 193 13.43 17.48 -10.77
N TRP A 194 12.92 16.97 -9.64
CA TRP A 194 12.37 15.62 -9.60
C TRP A 194 11.16 15.47 -10.53
N ARG A 195 10.26 16.46 -10.54
CA ARG A 195 9.08 16.45 -11.42
C ARG A 195 9.39 16.64 -12.89
N GLU A 196 10.46 17.37 -13.20
CA GLU A 196 10.94 17.49 -14.58
C GLU A 196 11.35 16.15 -15.19
N GLN A 197 11.76 15.15 -14.38
CA GLN A 197 12.07 13.80 -14.87
C GLN A 197 10.84 13.06 -15.42
N ALA A 198 9.65 13.34 -14.89
CA ALA A 198 8.41 12.66 -15.29
C ALA A 198 7.79 13.24 -16.57
N LYS A 199 8.12 14.49 -16.92
CA LYS A 199 7.55 15.19 -18.07
C LYS A 199 7.66 14.41 -19.40
N PRO A 200 8.80 13.80 -19.78
CA PRO A 200 8.91 13.06 -21.03
C PRO A 200 7.94 11.89 -21.14
N SER A 201 7.55 11.28 -20.00
CA SER A 201 6.72 10.08 -19.92
C SER A 201 5.21 10.32 -20.11
N ARG A 202 4.78 11.58 -20.27
CA ARG A 202 3.36 11.93 -20.36
C ARG A 202 2.66 11.25 -21.54
N ASP A 203 3.30 11.27 -22.70
CA ASP A 203 2.69 10.78 -23.94
C ASP A 203 2.67 9.24 -23.96
N GLU A 204 3.71 8.57 -23.42
CA GLU A 204 3.68 7.11 -23.20
C GLU A 204 2.61 6.72 -22.19
N TYR A 205 2.39 7.51 -21.14
CA TYR A 205 1.32 7.24 -20.16
C TYR A 205 -0.07 7.33 -20.82
N ALA A 206 -0.29 8.33 -21.66
CA ALA A 206 -1.55 8.47 -22.41
C ALA A 206 -1.79 7.28 -23.37
N GLN A 207 -0.76 6.81 -24.07
CA GLN A 207 -0.84 5.62 -24.93
C GLN A 207 -1.15 4.36 -24.13
N MET A 208 -0.51 4.21 -22.97
CA MET A 208 -0.75 3.09 -22.06
C MET A 208 -2.21 3.08 -21.57
N VAL A 209 -2.76 4.24 -21.18
CA VAL A 209 -4.16 4.39 -20.78
C VAL A 209 -5.11 3.99 -21.91
N GLU A 210 -4.85 4.41 -23.16
CA GLU A 210 -5.70 4.07 -24.31
C GLU A 210 -5.75 2.55 -24.54
N LEU A 211 -4.60 1.89 -24.53
CA LEU A 211 -4.50 0.43 -24.68
C LEU A 211 -5.19 -0.29 -23.52
N ALA A 212 -4.89 0.12 -22.28
CA ALA A 212 -5.45 -0.49 -21.09
C ALA A 212 -6.99 -0.42 -21.07
N ASN A 213 -7.55 0.75 -21.42
CA ASN A 213 -8.98 0.94 -21.51
C ASN A 213 -9.62 0.10 -22.63
N ALA A 214 -8.93 -0.11 -23.74
CA ALA A 214 -9.40 -1.04 -24.78
C ALA A 214 -9.48 -2.48 -24.25
N GLY A 215 -8.48 -2.93 -23.48
CA GLY A 215 -8.51 -4.24 -22.83
C GLY A 215 -9.63 -4.37 -21.80
N ALA A 216 -9.85 -3.33 -20.97
CA ALA A 216 -10.91 -3.33 -19.96
C ALA A 216 -12.30 -3.45 -20.60
N ARG A 217 -12.53 -2.78 -21.74
CA ARG A 217 -13.75 -2.90 -22.54
C ARG A 217 -14.01 -4.28 -23.08
N GLU A 218 -12.97 -5.01 -23.49
CA GLU A 218 -13.13 -6.41 -23.88
C GLU A 218 -13.44 -7.34 -22.71
N LEU A 219 -13.14 -6.94 -21.46
CA LEU A 219 -13.47 -7.68 -20.23
C LEU A 219 -14.84 -7.29 -19.64
N GLY A 220 -15.57 -6.39 -20.31
CA GLY A 220 -16.91 -5.96 -19.94
C GLY A 220 -16.97 -4.74 -19.00
N PHE A 221 -15.89 -3.95 -18.90
CA PHE A 221 -15.84 -2.71 -18.13
C PHE A 221 -15.75 -1.48 -19.05
N ASP A 222 -16.27 -0.34 -18.65
CA ASP A 222 -16.22 0.91 -19.43
C ASP A 222 -14.77 1.42 -19.60
N ASP A 223 -13.98 1.28 -18.55
CA ASP A 223 -12.57 1.67 -18.45
C ASP A 223 -11.85 0.92 -17.31
N VAL A 224 -10.53 1.12 -17.21
CA VAL A 224 -9.69 0.53 -16.15
C VAL A 224 -10.10 0.99 -14.75
N GLY A 225 -10.55 2.25 -14.60
CA GLY A 225 -10.97 2.80 -13.32
C GLY A 225 -12.23 2.12 -12.77
N GLN A 226 -13.20 1.78 -13.63
CA GLN A 226 -14.34 0.96 -13.25
C GLN A 226 -13.91 -0.48 -12.90
N MET A 227 -13.01 -1.07 -13.70
CA MET A 227 -12.47 -2.40 -13.43
C MET A 227 -11.81 -2.48 -12.05
N TRP A 228 -10.97 -1.51 -11.68
CA TRP A 228 -10.33 -1.46 -10.36
C TRP A 228 -11.36 -1.33 -9.24
N ARG A 229 -12.32 -0.41 -9.38
CA ARG A 229 -13.36 -0.20 -8.37
C ARG A 229 -14.29 -1.40 -8.19
N SER A 230 -14.43 -2.24 -9.21
CA SER A 230 -15.23 -3.47 -9.13
C SER A 230 -14.69 -4.50 -8.11
N GLY A 231 -13.42 -4.35 -7.69
CA GLY A 231 -12.82 -5.16 -6.63
C GLY A 231 -13.35 -4.91 -5.22
N TYR A 232 -14.23 -3.91 -5.04
CA TYR A 232 -14.75 -3.51 -3.72
C TYR A 232 -16.21 -3.94 -3.48
N ASP A 233 -16.71 -4.96 -4.16
CA ASP A 233 -18.06 -5.53 -3.91
C ASP A 233 -19.20 -4.51 -3.92
N MET A 234 -19.01 -3.43 -4.69
CA MET A 234 -19.92 -2.30 -4.81
C MET A 234 -19.98 -1.87 -6.28
N ASP A 235 -21.07 -1.19 -6.64
CA ASP A 235 -21.07 -0.41 -7.87
C ASP A 235 -19.95 0.64 -7.83
N ALA A 236 -19.29 0.88 -8.98
CA ALA A 236 -18.09 1.71 -9.03
C ALA A 236 -18.36 3.18 -8.63
N ASP A 237 -19.54 3.72 -8.91
CA ASP A 237 -19.91 5.08 -8.53
C ASP A 237 -20.36 5.13 -7.06
N ALA A 238 -21.03 4.09 -6.58
CA ALA A 238 -21.34 3.94 -5.16
C ALA A 238 -20.06 3.86 -4.30
N PHE A 239 -19.03 3.14 -4.77
CA PHE A 239 -17.74 3.08 -4.09
C PHE A 239 -17.02 4.44 -4.08
N ALA A 240 -17.05 5.18 -5.19
CA ALA A 240 -16.49 6.53 -5.25
C ALA A 240 -17.19 7.49 -4.26
N ALA A 241 -18.51 7.39 -4.12
CA ALA A 241 -19.26 8.16 -3.13
C ALA A 241 -18.96 7.72 -1.68
N GLU A 242 -18.70 6.44 -1.45
CA GLU A 242 -18.37 5.91 -0.14
C GLU A 242 -17.02 6.42 0.37
N VAL A 243 -15.98 6.43 -0.46
CA VAL A 243 -14.67 6.96 -0.06
C VAL A 243 -14.72 8.48 0.21
N ASP A 244 -15.56 9.23 -0.51
CA ASP A 244 -15.81 10.65 -0.23
C ASP A 244 -16.57 10.86 1.09
N ARG A 245 -17.53 9.97 1.42
CA ARG A 245 -18.23 10.00 2.70
C ARG A 245 -17.27 9.77 3.86
N LEU A 246 -16.40 8.76 3.75
CA LEU A 246 -15.37 8.44 4.75
C LEU A 246 -14.40 9.62 4.93
N TRP A 247 -13.94 10.22 3.82
CA TRP A 247 -13.13 11.42 3.89
C TRP A 247 -13.86 12.58 4.58
N GLY A 248 -15.13 12.80 4.24
CA GLY A 248 -15.96 13.84 4.87
C GLY A 248 -16.08 13.70 6.38
N GLN A 249 -16.03 12.47 6.93
CA GLN A 249 -16.00 12.24 8.37
C GLN A 249 -14.67 12.66 9.03
N VAL A 250 -13.54 12.43 8.35
CA VAL A 250 -12.19 12.71 8.89
C VAL A 250 -11.70 14.12 8.58
N ARG A 251 -12.23 14.73 7.51
CA ARG A 251 -11.83 16.04 6.99
C ARG A 251 -11.71 17.15 8.06
N PRO A 252 -12.64 17.30 9.03
CA PRO A 252 -12.51 18.35 10.05
C PRO A 252 -11.21 18.25 10.88
N LEU A 253 -10.80 17.04 11.26
CA LEU A 253 -9.53 16.81 11.96
C LEU A 253 -8.34 17.17 11.07
N TYR A 254 -8.37 16.79 9.79
CA TYR A 254 -7.33 17.17 8.84
C TYR A 254 -7.25 18.69 8.66
N GLU A 255 -8.39 19.40 8.55
CA GLU A 255 -8.42 20.86 8.41
C GLU A 255 -7.79 21.55 9.62
N ASN A 256 -8.05 21.06 10.84
CA ASN A 256 -7.40 21.52 12.06
C ASN A 256 -5.89 21.27 12.06
N LEU A 257 -5.45 20.06 11.69
CA LEU A 257 -4.04 19.71 11.59
C LEU A 257 -3.32 20.58 10.54
N GLN A 258 -3.88 20.67 9.33
CA GLN A 258 -3.36 21.48 8.23
C GLN A 258 -3.25 22.95 8.64
N CYS A 259 -4.26 23.50 9.33
CA CYS A 259 -4.24 24.89 9.77
C CYS A 259 -3.09 25.13 10.75
N HIS A 260 -2.93 24.23 11.73
CA HIS A 260 -1.85 24.32 12.70
C HIS A 260 -0.47 24.24 12.01
N VAL A 261 -0.27 23.27 11.13
CA VAL A 261 0.98 23.10 10.36
C VAL A 261 1.26 24.32 9.49
N LYS A 262 0.28 24.86 8.76
CA LYS A 262 0.43 26.08 7.94
C LYS A 262 0.94 27.26 8.77
N TYR A 263 0.34 27.50 9.94
CA TYR A 263 0.74 28.60 10.81
C TYR A 263 2.13 28.39 11.40
N LYS A 264 2.49 27.17 11.80
CA LYS A 264 3.84 26.85 12.28
C LYS A 264 4.92 26.99 11.21
N LEU A 265 4.61 26.60 9.97
CA LEU A 265 5.51 26.83 8.83
C LEU A 265 5.62 28.33 8.50
N ASN A 266 4.55 29.12 8.65
CA ASN A 266 4.59 30.58 8.51
C ASN A 266 5.43 31.24 9.62
N GLU A 267 5.31 30.80 10.87
CA GLU A 267 6.14 31.27 11.98
C GLU A 267 7.65 31.08 11.70
N GLU A 268 8.02 29.99 11.02
CA GLU A 268 9.42 29.69 10.66
C GLU A 268 9.90 30.41 9.39
N TYR A 269 9.10 30.36 8.31
CA TYR A 269 9.54 30.80 6.97
C TYR A 269 9.00 32.17 6.55
N GLY A 270 8.02 32.72 7.27
CA GLY A 270 7.40 34.02 7.02
C GLY A 270 6.38 34.06 5.87
N ASP A 271 5.68 35.19 5.76
CA ASP A 271 4.58 35.41 4.82
C ASP A 271 4.99 35.31 3.35
N GLU A 272 6.25 35.59 3.02
CA GLU A 272 6.74 35.49 1.64
C GLU A 272 6.80 34.05 1.14
N VAL A 273 7.08 33.10 2.04
CA VAL A 273 7.22 31.68 1.71
C VAL A 273 5.92 30.93 1.97
N VAL A 274 5.27 31.19 3.11
CA VAL A 274 4.03 30.52 3.54
C VAL A 274 2.94 31.57 3.85
N PRO A 275 2.38 32.24 2.83
CA PRO A 275 1.30 33.20 3.05
C PRO A 275 0.06 32.48 3.62
N LEU A 276 -0.52 33.04 4.70
CA LEU A 276 -1.61 32.41 5.43
C LEU A 276 -2.94 32.36 4.66
N ASP A 277 -3.08 33.19 3.62
CA ASP A 277 -4.25 33.25 2.72
C ASP A 277 -4.12 32.33 1.50
N GLN A 278 -3.11 31.44 1.46
CA GLN A 278 -2.92 30.47 0.38
C GLN A 278 -2.71 29.04 0.92
N PRO A 279 -2.91 28.02 0.07
CA PRO A 279 -2.48 26.65 0.32
C PRO A 279 -0.98 26.53 0.68
N ILE A 280 -0.64 25.50 1.46
CA ILE A 280 0.76 25.18 1.82
C ILE A 280 1.53 24.80 0.55
N ARG A 281 2.80 25.22 0.43
CA ARG A 281 3.66 24.76 -0.67
C ARG A 281 4.02 23.29 -0.49
N ALA A 282 3.90 22.50 -1.55
CA ALA A 282 4.11 21.05 -1.54
C ALA A 282 5.53 20.58 -1.14
N ASP A 283 6.52 21.46 -1.20
CA ASP A 283 7.93 21.17 -0.94
C ASP A 283 8.34 21.35 0.54
N LEU A 284 7.49 21.95 1.38
CA LEU A 284 7.82 22.30 2.76
C LEU A 284 7.43 21.24 3.81
N LEU A 285 6.79 20.16 3.39
CA LEU A 285 6.19 19.16 4.29
C LEU A 285 7.11 17.95 4.54
N GLY A 286 8.38 18.07 4.15
CA GLY A 286 9.43 17.12 4.50
C GLY A 286 9.31 15.73 3.86
N ASN A 287 8.53 15.64 2.78
CA ASN A 287 8.35 14.48 1.93
C ASN A 287 8.19 14.94 0.46
N MET A 288 8.73 14.20 -0.51
CA MET A 288 8.73 14.57 -1.94
C MET A 288 7.33 14.86 -2.52
N TRP A 289 6.30 14.19 -1.98
CA TRP A 289 4.91 14.33 -2.41
C TRP A 289 4.03 14.99 -1.38
N ALA A 290 4.56 15.38 -0.21
CA ALA A 290 3.77 15.83 0.93
C ALA A 290 2.64 14.85 1.31
N GLN A 291 2.89 13.54 1.15
CA GLN A 291 1.93 12.50 1.53
C GLN A 291 1.93 12.25 3.04
N GLN A 292 3.04 12.53 3.71
CA GLN A 292 3.24 12.36 5.15
C GLN A 292 4.11 13.51 5.63
N TRP A 293 3.83 14.02 6.82
CA TRP A 293 4.38 15.28 7.33
C TRP A 293 5.22 15.07 8.60
N GLY A 294 5.54 13.82 8.97
CA GLY A 294 6.29 13.50 10.21
C GLY A 294 7.60 14.27 10.36
N SER A 295 8.30 14.54 9.26
CA SER A 295 9.52 15.37 9.21
C SER A 295 9.34 16.82 9.69
N THR A 296 8.09 17.29 9.82
CA THR A 296 7.74 18.61 10.36
C THR A 296 7.51 18.59 11.87
N TYR A 297 7.49 17.41 12.52
CA TYR A 297 7.11 17.21 13.92
C TYR A 297 7.76 18.24 14.88
N ASP A 298 9.08 18.41 14.83
CA ASP A 298 9.79 19.34 15.72
C ASP A 298 9.29 20.80 15.66
N ARG A 299 8.67 21.19 14.55
CA ARG A 299 8.12 22.55 14.33
C ARG A 299 6.70 22.70 14.85
N VAL A 300 5.96 21.59 14.86
CA VAL A 300 4.51 21.58 15.06
C VAL A 300 4.09 20.87 16.35
N LYS A 301 5.03 20.23 17.05
CA LYS A 301 4.74 19.52 18.28
C LYS A 301 4.14 20.47 19.34
N PRO A 302 3.25 19.95 20.20
CA PRO A 302 2.74 20.69 21.35
C PRO A 302 3.87 21.23 22.24
N GLU A 303 3.61 22.33 22.95
CA GLU A 303 4.53 22.81 23.99
C GLU A 303 4.46 21.89 25.20
N THR A 304 5.57 21.25 25.51
CA THR A 304 5.66 20.22 26.53
C THR A 304 6.23 20.78 27.85
N PRO A 305 5.61 20.52 29.01
CA PRO A 305 6.20 20.84 30.31
C PRO A 305 7.56 20.17 30.51
N GLU A 306 8.55 20.88 31.09
CA GLU A 306 9.93 20.37 31.33
C GLU A 306 10.00 19.09 32.17
N ASN A 307 8.93 18.74 32.89
CA ASN A 307 8.83 17.57 33.77
C ASN A 307 8.09 16.38 33.15
N MET A 308 7.81 16.39 31.86
CA MET A 308 7.19 15.26 31.19
C MET A 308 8.16 14.07 31.07
N THR A 309 7.65 12.86 31.30
CA THR A 309 8.33 11.62 30.96
C THR A 309 7.80 11.12 29.62
N SER A 310 8.53 11.36 28.53
CA SER A 310 8.24 10.76 27.23
C SER A 310 8.72 9.31 27.21
N ILE A 311 7.95 8.40 26.61
CA ILE A 311 8.40 7.03 26.38
C ILE A 311 9.35 7.02 25.20
N ASP A 312 10.58 6.63 25.44
CA ASP A 312 11.59 6.37 24.41
C ASP A 312 11.66 4.86 24.16
N LEU A 313 10.84 4.38 23.21
CA LEU A 313 10.77 2.94 22.91
C LEU A 313 12.10 2.41 22.35
N ASP A 314 12.87 3.22 21.63
CA ASP A 314 14.21 2.82 21.17
C ASP A 314 15.13 2.51 22.35
N ALA A 315 15.16 3.41 23.36
CA ALA A 315 15.93 3.19 24.57
C ALA A 315 15.45 1.97 25.36
N LEU A 316 14.12 1.77 25.50
CA LEU A 316 13.57 0.61 26.21
C LEU A 316 13.96 -0.72 25.56
N LEU A 317 13.90 -0.81 24.23
CA LEU A 317 14.29 -2.01 23.50
C LEU A 317 15.78 -2.30 23.67
N VAL A 318 16.63 -1.27 23.61
CA VAL A 318 18.08 -1.41 23.82
C VAL A 318 18.40 -1.82 25.26
N ASP A 319 17.79 -1.18 26.25
CA ASP A 319 18.01 -1.46 27.67
C ASP A 319 17.51 -2.86 28.08
N ALA A 320 16.51 -3.38 27.37
CA ALA A 320 15.99 -4.74 27.52
C ALA A 320 16.75 -5.78 26.68
N ASP A 321 17.90 -5.43 26.08
CA ASP A 321 18.75 -6.30 25.25
C ASP A 321 17.99 -6.96 24.08
N TYR A 322 17.03 -6.26 23.47
CA TYR A 322 16.30 -6.79 22.32
C TYR A 322 17.21 -7.05 21.10
N THR A 323 16.83 -8.05 20.32
CA THR A 323 17.39 -8.39 19.02
C THR A 323 16.27 -8.44 17.99
N PRO A 324 16.56 -8.41 16.67
CA PRO A 324 15.55 -8.62 15.63
C PRO A 324 14.68 -9.87 15.83
N VAL A 325 15.28 -10.95 16.34
CA VAL A 325 14.55 -12.19 16.64
C VAL A 325 13.62 -11.97 17.84
N SER A 326 14.09 -11.39 18.95
CA SER A 326 13.23 -11.17 20.12
C SER A 326 12.14 -10.12 19.89
N MET A 327 12.37 -9.15 19.00
CA MET A 327 11.31 -8.24 18.50
C MET A 327 10.22 -9.02 17.78
N THR A 328 10.61 -10.01 16.96
CA THR A 328 9.67 -10.90 16.26
C THR A 328 8.95 -11.84 17.23
N GLU A 329 9.65 -12.41 18.21
CA GLU A 329 9.04 -13.25 19.26
C GLU A 329 7.99 -12.45 20.04
N THR A 330 8.31 -11.21 20.42
CA THR A 330 7.35 -10.30 21.09
C THR A 330 6.14 -9.99 20.20
N ALA A 331 6.36 -9.80 18.90
CA ALA A 331 5.27 -9.61 17.95
C ALA A 331 4.39 -10.86 17.83
N GLU A 332 4.96 -12.06 17.78
CA GLU A 332 4.21 -13.33 17.79
C GLU A 332 3.44 -13.51 19.11
N GLU A 333 4.05 -13.14 20.24
CA GLU A 333 3.41 -13.15 21.56
C GLU A 333 2.15 -12.30 21.58
N PHE A 334 2.09 -11.19 20.83
CA PHE A 334 0.86 -10.42 20.69
C PHE A 334 -0.26 -11.28 20.12
N PHE A 335 -0.06 -11.92 18.97
CA PHE A 335 -1.09 -12.74 18.33
C PHE A 335 -1.42 -13.98 19.16
N THR A 336 -0.43 -14.69 19.68
CA THR A 336 -0.68 -15.88 20.50
C THR A 336 -1.38 -15.55 21.82
N SER A 337 -1.20 -14.34 22.38
CA SER A 337 -1.99 -13.86 23.52
C SER A 337 -3.48 -13.69 23.22
N LEU A 338 -3.84 -13.51 21.94
CA LEU A 338 -5.23 -13.48 21.48
C LEU A 338 -5.77 -14.89 21.17
N GLY A 339 -5.00 -15.94 21.43
CA GLY A 339 -5.42 -17.33 21.19
C GLY A 339 -5.08 -17.89 19.80
N PHE A 340 -4.31 -17.17 18.98
CA PHE A 340 -3.79 -17.73 17.73
C PHE A 340 -2.73 -18.81 18.00
N ALA A 341 -2.63 -19.78 17.09
CA ALA A 341 -1.56 -20.77 17.13
C ALA A 341 -0.20 -20.11 16.83
N PRO A 342 0.89 -20.51 17.52
CA PRO A 342 2.22 -19.99 17.23
C PRO A 342 2.63 -20.27 15.77
N LEU A 343 3.51 -19.43 15.23
CA LEU A 343 4.17 -19.64 13.95
C LEU A 343 4.94 -20.97 13.98
N PRO A 344 5.06 -21.66 12.84
CA PRO A 344 5.68 -22.98 12.81
C PRO A 344 7.20 -22.86 12.99
N ASP A 345 7.88 -23.90 13.49
CA ASP A 345 9.35 -23.91 13.62
C ASP A 345 10.07 -23.50 12.31
N THR A 346 9.48 -23.86 11.16
CA THR A 346 10.00 -23.51 9.84
C THR A 346 10.02 -22.02 9.56
N PHE A 347 9.14 -21.21 10.17
CA PHE A 347 9.18 -19.75 10.05
C PHE A 347 10.49 -19.20 10.61
N TRP A 348 10.91 -19.66 11.79
CA TRP A 348 12.15 -19.25 12.43
C TRP A 348 13.38 -19.71 11.67
N ASP A 349 13.34 -20.93 11.13
CA ASP A 349 14.46 -21.50 10.36
C ASP A 349 14.66 -20.85 8.99
N ARG A 350 13.58 -20.33 8.37
CA ARG A 350 13.58 -19.93 6.95
C ARG A 350 13.44 -18.43 6.72
N SER A 351 13.04 -17.66 7.73
CA SER A 351 12.88 -16.22 7.61
C SER A 351 14.19 -15.46 7.60
N GLN A 352 14.17 -14.24 7.06
CA GLN A 352 15.30 -13.32 7.07
C GLN A 352 14.96 -12.13 7.96
N PHE A 353 15.49 -12.12 9.18
CA PHE A 353 15.26 -11.03 10.16
C PHE A 353 16.24 -9.86 9.99
N VAL A 354 17.42 -10.11 9.43
CA VAL A 354 18.49 -9.13 9.24
C VAL A 354 19.09 -9.27 7.85
N GLN A 355 19.74 -8.20 7.36
CA GLN A 355 20.53 -8.29 6.13
C GLN A 355 21.70 -9.29 6.30
N PRO A 356 21.79 -10.37 5.50
CA PRO A 356 22.89 -11.31 5.58
C PRO A 356 24.22 -10.68 5.12
N GLU A 357 25.32 -11.02 5.79
CA GLU A 357 26.64 -10.53 5.38
C GLU A 357 27.01 -11.03 3.98
N GLY A 358 27.43 -10.11 3.11
CA GLY A 358 27.92 -10.44 1.77
C GLY A 358 26.84 -10.80 0.75
N LYS A 359 25.55 -10.61 1.08
CA LYS A 359 24.44 -10.78 0.14
C LYS A 359 23.73 -9.45 -0.13
N GLU A 360 23.39 -9.25 -1.40
CA GLU A 360 22.43 -8.22 -1.81
C GLU A 360 21.02 -8.80 -1.69
N VAL A 361 20.11 -8.06 -1.06
CA VAL A 361 18.75 -8.53 -0.76
C VAL A 361 17.75 -7.39 -0.91
N VAL A 362 16.47 -7.72 -1.07
CA VAL A 362 15.39 -6.74 -0.95
C VAL A 362 15.10 -6.50 0.53
N CYS A 363 15.52 -5.35 1.07
CA CYS A 363 15.38 -5.06 2.50
C CYS A 363 14.01 -4.56 2.94
N HIS A 364 13.17 -4.07 2.02
CA HIS A 364 11.81 -3.63 2.36
C HIS A 364 11.04 -4.78 3.02
N ALA A 365 10.37 -4.50 4.14
CA ALA A 365 9.65 -5.49 4.92
C ALA A 365 8.57 -6.18 4.07
N SER A 366 8.43 -7.50 4.25
CA SER A 366 7.32 -8.26 3.68
C SER A 366 7.13 -9.62 4.36
N ALA A 367 5.87 -10.02 4.48
CA ALA A 367 5.43 -11.34 4.92
C ALA A 367 4.99 -12.23 3.73
N TRP A 368 5.29 -13.52 3.81
CA TRP A 368 5.17 -14.48 2.71
C TRP A 368 4.53 -15.79 3.16
N ASP A 369 3.69 -16.38 2.30
CA ASP A 369 3.12 -17.72 2.44
C ASP A 369 3.42 -18.56 1.17
N LEU A 370 4.55 -19.26 1.17
CA LEU A 370 5.09 -19.81 -0.09
C LEU A 370 4.25 -20.95 -0.67
N ASP A 371 3.59 -21.74 0.18
CA ASP A 371 2.76 -22.88 -0.21
C ASP A 371 1.25 -22.60 -0.06
N ASN A 372 0.89 -21.34 0.21
CA ASN A 372 -0.46 -20.91 0.59
C ASN A 372 -1.02 -21.67 1.82
N LYS A 373 -0.14 -22.19 2.70
CA LYS A 373 -0.49 -22.94 3.91
C LYS A 373 0.39 -22.55 5.09
N GLU A 374 1.47 -23.31 5.34
CA GLU A 374 2.26 -23.24 6.57
C GLU A 374 3.73 -22.92 6.32
N ASP A 375 4.18 -22.76 5.06
CA ASP A 375 5.50 -22.19 4.75
C ASP A 375 5.45 -20.65 4.82
N LEU A 376 5.16 -20.17 6.03
CA LEU A 376 5.12 -18.75 6.38
C LEU A 376 6.53 -18.23 6.65
N ARG A 377 6.82 -17.03 6.16
CA ARG A 377 8.12 -16.36 6.32
C ARG A 377 7.97 -14.84 6.42
N ILE A 378 8.95 -14.22 7.05
CA ILE A 378 9.18 -12.78 7.09
C ILE A 378 10.53 -12.45 6.45
N LYS A 379 10.59 -11.39 5.66
CA LYS A 379 11.82 -10.86 5.07
C LYS A 379 11.98 -9.38 5.39
N MET A 380 12.85 -9.08 6.36
CA MET A 380 13.18 -7.73 6.81
C MET A 380 14.69 -7.59 7.02
N CYS A 381 15.19 -6.35 6.93
CA CYS A 381 16.55 -5.98 7.34
C CYS A 381 16.49 -5.17 8.64
N MET A 382 15.99 -5.80 9.71
CA MET A 382 15.67 -5.08 10.94
C MET A 382 16.91 -4.53 11.64
N THR A 383 16.69 -3.37 12.23
CA THR A 383 17.49 -2.75 13.28
C THR A 383 16.69 -2.74 14.57
N VAL A 384 17.40 -2.71 15.72
CA VAL A 384 16.70 -2.61 17.00
C VAL A 384 16.24 -1.17 17.19
N GLY A 385 14.92 -0.97 17.15
CA GLY A 385 14.31 0.34 17.30
C GLY A 385 12.79 0.32 17.16
N ALA A 386 12.16 1.42 17.51
CA ALA A 386 10.71 1.60 17.60
C ALA A 386 10.01 1.49 16.23
N GLU A 387 10.68 1.90 15.14
CA GLU A 387 10.16 1.75 13.78
C GLU A 387 10.02 0.27 13.41
N ASP A 388 11.12 -0.47 13.41
CA ASP A 388 11.13 -1.91 13.06
C ASP A 388 10.32 -2.75 14.06
N PHE A 389 10.20 -2.33 15.32
CA PHE A 389 9.32 -2.99 16.30
C PHE A 389 7.86 -2.93 15.88
N ARG A 390 7.39 -1.76 15.40
CA ARG A 390 6.02 -1.63 14.87
C ARG A 390 5.87 -2.36 13.54
N THR A 391 6.88 -2.26 12.66
CA THR A 391 6.86 -2.92 11.36
C THR A 391 6.76 -4.43 11.51
N VAL A 392 7.51 -5.07 12.41
CA VAL A 392 7.40 -6.54 12.59
C VAL A 392 6.03 -6.96 13.13
N HIS A 393 5.39 -6.17 14.00
CA HIS A 393 4.00 -6.42 14.42
C HIS A 393 3.02 -6.33 13.25
N HIS A 394 3.23 -5.35 12.36
CA HIS A 394 2.46 -5.22 11.13
C HIS A 394 2.66 -6.43 10.20
N GLU A 395 3.91 -6.81 9.91
CA GLU A 395 4.23 -7.92 9.02
C GLU A 395 3.68 -9.26 9.52
N LEU A 396 3.74 -9.52 10.82
CA LEU A 396 3.11 -10.72 11.36
C LEU A 396 1.59 -10.72 11.18
N GLY A 397 0.94 -9.56 11.16
CA GLY A 397 -0.48 -9.45 10.79
C GLY A 397 -0.78 -10.07 9.43
N HIS A 398 0.10 -9.89 8.44
CA HIS A 398 -0.04 -10.56 7.14
C HIS A 398 0.10 -12.07 7.25
N ASN A 399 1.11 -12.59 7.97
CA ASN A 399 1.31 -14.03 8.15
C ASN A 399 0.16 -14.72 8.90
N PHE A 400 -0.38 -14.10 9.96
CA PHE A 400 -1.54 -14.63 10.67
C PHE A 400 -2.80 -14.60 9.81
N TYR A 401 -2.98 -13.58 8.96
CA TYR A 401 -4.08 -13.55 8.00
C TYR A 401 -3.91 -14.63 6.91
N GLN A 402 -2.71 -14.77 6.34
CA GLN A 402 -2.35 -15.82 5.38
C GLN A 402 -2.69 -17.22 5.89
N ARG A 403 -2.32 -17.49 7.14
CA ARG A 403 -2.67 -18.75 7.81
C ARG A 403 -4.18 -18.89 8.01
N ALA A 404 -4.87 -17.84 8.46
CA ALA A 404 -6.30 -17.92 8.78
C ALA A 404 -7.14 -18.36 7.56
N TYR A 405 -6.85 -17.84 6.35
CA TYR A 405 -7.58 -18.23 5.15
C TYR A 405 -6.99 -19.43 4.39
N MET A 406 -6.04 -20.19 4.97
CA MET A 406 -5.33 -21.25 4.24
C MET A 406 -6.21 -22.39 3.72
N ASP A 407 -7.39 -22.58 4.32
CA ASP A 407 -8.38 -23.60 3.92
C ASP A 407 -9.39 -23.09 2.88
N GLN A 408 -9.32 -21.81 2.48
CA GLN A 408 -10.13 -21.26 1.40
C GLN A 408 -9.73 -21.85 0.03
N PRO A 409 -10.68 -21.92 -0.94
CA PRO A 409 -10.34 -22.13 -2.34
C PRO A 409 -9.29 -21.13 -2.82
N HIS A 410 -8.44 -21.51 -3.79
CA HIS A 410 -7.28 -20.72 -4.16
C HIS A 410 -7.61 -19.26 -4.53
N LEU A 411 -8.70 -19.03 -5.27
CA LEU A 411 -9.12 -17.67 -5.63
C LEU A 411 -9.64 -16.84 -4.44
N PHE A 412 -9.86 -17.45 -3.28
CA PHE A 412 -10.31 -16.76 -2.07
C PHE A 412 -9.21 -16.58 -1.01
N LYS A 413 -7.98 -17.00 -1.28
CA LYS A 413 -6.82 -16.87 -0.38
C LYS A 413 -6.18 -15.47 -0.46
N ASN A 414 -6.91 -14.48 0.00
CA ASN A 414 -6.48 -13.09 0.08
C ASN A 414 -7.41 -12.35 1.06
N GLY A 415 -7.09 -11.12 1.45
CA GLY A 415 -7.97 -10.31 2.30
C GLY A 415 -9.24 -9.87 1.57
N ALA A 416 -10.35 -9.69 2.30
CA ALA A 416 -11.68 -9.38 1.75
C ALA A 416 -11.69 -8.25 0.69
N ASN A 417 -10.83 -7.25 0.88
CA ASN A 417 -10.28 -6.40 -0.17
C ASN A 417 -8.85 -6.00 0.21
N ASP A 418 -8.16 -5.25 -0.66
CA ASP A 418 -6.76 -4.87 -0.44
C ASP A 418 -6.55 -3.93 0.76
N GLY A 419 -7.55 -3.14 1.15
CA GLY A 419 -7.51 -2.32 2.37
C GLY A 419 -7.56 -3.13 3.67
N PHE A 420 -8.25 -4.28 3.69
CA PHE A 420 -8.29 -5.16 4.88
C PHE A 420 -6.92 -5.73 5.20
N HIS A 421 -6.18 -6.15 4.18
CA HIS A 421 -4.92 -6.85 4.36
C HIS A 421 -3.88 -5.96 5.06
N GLU A 422 -3.82 -4.69 4.68
CA GLU A 422 -2.96 -3.67 5.27
C GLU A 422 -3.46 -3.20 6.65
N ALA A 423 -4.78 -3.12 6.84
CA ALA A 423 -5.37 -2.63 8.09
C ALA A 423 -5.15 -3.56 9.29
N ILE A 424 -5.00 -4.87 9.06
CA ILE A 424 -4.82 -5.87 10.12
C ILE A 424 -3.48 -5.68 10.83
N GLY A 425 -2.38 -5.58 10.09
CA GLY A 425 -1.07 -5.31 10.67
C GLY A 425 -1.03 -3.96 11.38
N ASP A 426 -1.60 -2.93 10.75
CA ASP A 426 -1.66 -1.59 11.32
C ASP A 426 -2.50 -1.50 12.59
N MET A 427 -3.61 -2.25 12.70
CA MET A 427 -4.40 -2.32 13.93
C MET A 427 -3.56 -2.84 15.11
N ILE A 428 -2.74 -3.87 14.87
CA ILE A 428 -1.87 -4.45 15.89
C ILE A 428 -0.79 -3.42 16.29
N ALA A 429 -0.23 -2.72 15.31
CA ALA A 429 0.75 -1.66 15.57
C ALA A 429 0.16 -0.48 16.38
N LEU A 430 -1.14 -0.16 16.21
CA LEU A 430 -1.84 0.84 17.06
C LEU A 430 -1.93 0.40 18.52
N SER A 431 -1.93 -0.91 18.80
CA SER A 431 -1.94 -1.45 20.16
C SER A 431 -0.57 -1.42 20.85
N ILE A 432 0.48 -0.89 20.19
CA ILE A 432 1.80 -0.66 20.81
C ILE A 432 1.72 0.62 21.67
N THR A 433 0.95 0.51 22.74
CA THR A 433 0.64 1.58 23.70
C THR A 433 1.50 1.44 24.97
N PRO A 434 1.56 2.49 25.82
CA PRO A 434 2.21 2.38 27.12
C PRO A 434 1.68 1.22 27.96
N GLU A 435 0.37 0.98 27.90
CA GLU A 435 -0.32 -0.13 28.55
C GLU A 435 0.22 -1.48 28.06
N TYR A 436 0.36 -1.67 26.75
CA TYR A 436 0.98 -2.87 26.18
C TYR A 436 2.44 -3.02 26.60
N MET A 437 3.24 -1.96 26.52
CA MET A 437 4.65 -1.99 26.91
C MET A 437 4.83 -2.39 28.39
N GLN A 438 3.91 -1.99 29.27
CA GLN A 438 3.90 -2.48 30.64
C GLN A 438 3.55 -3.97 30.72
N GLN A 439 2.54 -4.43 29.97
CA GLN A 439 2.11 -5.83 29.97
C GLN A 439 3.22 -6.79 29.54
N ILE A 440 4.09 -6.38 28.60
CA ILE A 440 5.24 -7.17 28.14
C ILE A 440 6.54 -6.90 28.91
N GLY A 441 6.50 -6.06 29.94
CA GLY A 441 7.64 -5.80 30.82
C GLY A 441 8.72 -4.86 30.25
N LEU A 442 8.43 -4.11 29.19
CA LEU A 442 9.27 -3.01 28.70
C LEU A 442 9.11 -1.74 29.55
N LEU A 443 7.98 -1.57 30.23
CA LEU A 443 7.73 -0.47 31.16
C LEU A 443 7.35 -1.00 32.55
N ASP A 444 7.88 -0.36 33.59
CA ASP A 444 7.46 -0.65 34.97
C ASP A 444 6.08 -0.02 35.27
N ASP A 445 5.94 1.27 34.97
CA ASP A 445 4.75 2.06 35.24
C ASP A 445 4.28 2.77 33.97
N VAL A 446 2.97 2.72 33.73
CA VAL A 446 2.32 3.48 32.65
C VAL A 446 2.34 4.98 33.01
N PRO A 447 2.95 5.86 32.19
CA PRO A 447 2.95 7.29 32.45
C PRO A 447 1.54 7.89 32.36
N GLY A 448 1.36 9.09 32.93
CA GLY A 448 0.13 9.85 32.80
C GLY A 448 -0.17 10.29 31.36
N THR A 449 -1.25 11.04 31.16
CA THR A 449 -1.72 11.46 29.83
C THR A 449 -0.98 12.69 29.30
N GLU A 450 -0.06 13.25 30.07
CA GLU A 450 0.61 14.49 29.72
C GLU A 450 1.29 14.37 28.34
N GLY A 451 1.93 13.22 28.05
CA GLY A 451 2.68 12.98 26.81
C GLY A 451 1.87 12.48 25.62
N ASP A 452 0.57 12.27 25.78
CA ASP A 452 -0.27 11.69 24.74
C ASP A 452 -0.35 12.60 23.51
N LEU A 453 -0.37 13.93 23.69
CA LEU A 453 -0.48 14.88 22.58
C LEU A 453 0.73 14.84 21.64
N GLU A 454 1.94 14.57 22.17
CA GLU A 454 3.15 14.42 21.37
C GLU A 454 3.05 13.19 20.45
N LEU A 455 2.66 12.05 21.01
CA LEU A 455 2.49 10.80 20.27
C LEU A 455 1.36 10.91 19.25
N LEU A 456 0.23 11.50 19.64
CA LEU A 456 -0.91 11.74 18.74
C LEU A 456 -0.52 12.68 17.60
N MET A 457 0.26 13.74 17.86
CA MET A 457 0.73 14.64 16.80
C MET A 457 1.62 13.90 15.80
N GLN A 458 2.58 13.07 16.26
CA GLN A 458 3.41 12.26 15.36
C GLN A 458 2.54 11.36 14.47
N GLN A 459 1.61 10.62 15.08
CA GLN A 459 0.70 9.74 14.35
C GLN A 459 -0.23 10.49 13.40
N ALA A 460 -0.72 11.69 13.77
CA ALA A 460 -1.58 12.49 12.89
C ALA A 460 -0.82 12.99 11.65
N LEU A 461 0.44 13.40 11.81
CA LEU A 461 1.30 13.81 10.69
C LEU A 461 1.62 12.67 9.72
N GLU A 462 1.51 11.41 10.15
CA GLU A 462 1.73 10.24 9.31
C GLU A 462 0.43 9.67 8.72
N LYS A 463 -0.60 9.50 9.56
CA LYS A 463 -1.84 8.78 9.20
C LYS A 463 -2.94 9.73 8.72
N VAL A 464 -3.20 10.83 9.43
CA VAL A 464 -4.25 11.80 9.06
C VAL A 464 -3.84 12.64 7.86
N ALA A 465 -2.60 13.12 7.83
CA ALA A 465 -2.06 13.89 6.71
C ALA A 465 -2.03 13.09 5.38
N PHE A 466 -1.95 11.76 5.48
CA PHE A 466 -1.92 10.86 4.34
C PHE A 466 -3.29 10.67 3.68
N LEU A 467 -4.38 10.61 4.45
CA LEU A 467 -5.73 10.31 3.94
C LEU A 467 -6.13 11.08 2.67
N PRO A 468 -6.04 12.42 2.61
CA PRO A 468 -6.42 13.13 1.39
C PRO A 468 -5.50 12.82 0.19
N PHE A 469 -4.22 12.51 0.43
CA PHE A 469 -3.31 12.06 -0.64
C PHE A 469 -3.65 10.63 -1.11
N GLY A 470 -3.88 9.71 -0.16
CA GLY A 470 -4.31 8.34 -0.40
C GLY A 470 -5.57 8.26 -1.27
N LEU A 471 -6.50 9.19 -1.04
CA LEU A 471 -7.74 9.31 -1.81
C LEU A 471 -7.51 9.89 -3.21
N LEU A 472 -6.85 11.05 -3.32
CA LEU A 472 -6.85 11.82 -4.56
C LEU A 472 -6.06 11.17 -5.70
N VAL A 473 -5.06 10.32 -5.40
CA VAL A 473 -4.25 9.67 -6.43
C VAL A 473 -5.11 8.80 -7.33
N ASP A 474 -6.02 8.03 -6.74
CA ASP A 474 -6.93 7.19 -7.51
C ASP A 474 -8.12 7.94 -8.08
N LYS A 475 -8.62 8.98 -7.41
CA LYS A 475 -9.62 9.87 -8.03
C LYS A 475 -9.08 10.47 -9.33
N TRP A 476 -7.85 10.99 -9.30
CA TRP A 476 -7.18 11.48 -10.51
C TRP A 476 -7.05 10.39 -11.58
N ARG A 477 -6.61 9.19 -11.20
CA ARG A 477 -6.48 8.08 -12.17
C ARG A 477 -7.82 7.64 -12.74
N TRP A 478 -8.89 7.62 -11.95
CA TRP A 478 -10.24 7.31 -12.44
C TRP A 478 -10.73 8.34 -13.45
N GLU A 479 -10.48 9.64 -13.22
CA GLU A 479 -10.78 10.70 -14.18
C GLU A 479 -9.93 10.59 -15.46
N VAL A 480 -8.69 10.11 -15.36
CA VAL A 480 -7.85 9.80 -16.53
C VAL A 480 -8.38 8.60 -17.31
N PHE A 481 -8.73 7.51 -16.62
CA PHE A 481 -9.21 6.28 -17.26
C PHE A 481 -10.59 6.49 -17.90
N SER A 482 -11.49 7.25 -17.28
CA SER A 482 -12.79 7.58 -17.85
C SER A 482 -12.71 8.55 -19.04
N GLY A 483 -11.57 9.24 -19.19
CA GLY A 483 -11.34 10.27 -20.21
C GLY A 483 -11.89 11.65 -19.83
N GLU A 484 -12.31 11.87 -18.58
CA GLU A 484 -12.65 13.19 -18.04
C GLU A 484 -11.44 14.12 -18.05
N LEU A 485 -10.26 13.60 -17.71
CA LEU A 485 -8.98 14.27 -17.91
C LEU A 485 -8.32 13.80 -19.21
N THR A 486 -7.88 14.75 -20.04
CA THR A 486 -7.10 14.49 -21.25
C THR A 486 -5.61 14.72 -20.97
N PRO A 487 -4.68 14.25 -21.83
CA PRO A 487 -3.25 14.48 -21.65
C PRO A 487 -2.86 15.96 -21.45
N GLU A 488 -3.61 16.89 -22.04
CA GLU A 488 -3.43 18.33 -21.88
C GLU A 488 -3.90 18.86 -20.51
N THR A 489 -4.83 18.17 -19.85
CA THR A 489 -5.39 18.58 -18.55
C THR A 489 -4.91 17.72 -17.38
N TYR A 490 -4.15 16.65 -17.61
CA TYR A 490 -3.58 15.77 -16.58
C TYR A 490 -2.96 16.53 -15.40
N ASN A 491 -2.05 17.46 -15.67
CA ASN A 491 -1.35 18.18 -14.61
C ASN A 491 -2.26 19.19 -13.90
N GLN A 492 -3.19 19.81 -14.61
CA GLN A 492 -4.14 20.74 -14.02
C GLN A 492 -5.10 20.01 -13.08
N GLY A 493 -5.73 18.91 -13.53
CA GLY A 493 -6.62 18.10 -12.71
C GLY A 493 -5.93 17.52 -11.47
N TRP A 494 -4.66 17.11 -11.60
CA TRP A 494 -3.84 16.71 -10.45
C TRP A 494 -3.73 17.83 -9.41
N TRP A 495 -3.43 19.06 -9.84
CA TRP A 495 -3.28 20.19 -8.93
C TRP A 495 -4.61 20.73 -8.38
N ASP A 496 -5.69 20.61 -9.13
CA ASP A 496 -7.05 20.92 -8.67
C ASP A 496 -7.42 19.99 -7.51
N LEU A 497 -7.23 18.67 -7.67
CA LEU A 497 -7.48 17.69 -6.60
C LEU A 497 -6.54 17.88 -5.40
N ARG A 498 -5.25 18.17 -5.63
CA ARG A 498 -4.28 18.49 -4.56
C ARG A 498 -4.71 19.71 -3.76
N GLN A 499 -5.20 20.74 -4.43
CA GLN A 499 -5.71 21.93 -3.76
C GLN A 499 -7.02 21.62 -3.02
N GLU A 500 -7.98 20.94 -3.66
CA GLU A 500 -9.28 20.63 -3.06
C GLU A 500 -9.15 19.75 -1.81
N TYR A 501 -8.45 18.62 -1.90
CA TYR A 501 -8.41 17.62 -0.83
C TYR A 501 -7.33 17.91 0.21
N GLN A 502 -6.16 18.41 -0.20
CA GLN A 502 -5.04 18.62 0.72
C GLN A 502 -4.85 20.08 1.15
N GLY A 503 -5.34 21.07 0.40
CA GLY A 503 -4.94 22.45 0.66
C GLY A 503 -3.46 22.68 0.40
N ILE A 504 -2.93 22.05 -0.66
CA ILE A 504 -1.54 22.16 -1.08
C ILE A 504 -1.45 22.72 -2.50
N ARG A 505 -0.46 23.58 -2.74
CA ARG A 505 -0.12 24.15 -4.06
C ARG A 505 1.32 23.80 -4.48
N PRO A 506 1.66 23.87 -5.77
CA PRO A 506 3.05 23.74 -6.18
C PRO A 506 3.87 24.96 -5.70
N PRO A 507 5.18 24.81 -5.42
CA PRO A 507 6.03 25.92 -5.01
C PRO A 507 6.27 26.95 -6.13
N ASN A 508 6.14 26.53 -7.39
CA ASN A 508 6.23 27.39 -8.59
C ASN A 508 5.15 27.05 -9.61
N GLU A 509 4.98 27.97 -10.57
CA GLU A 509 4.11 27.75 -11.73
C GLU A 509 4.59 26.51 -12.51
N ARG A 510 3.65 25.60 -12.77
CA ARG A 510 3.94 24.37 -13.51
C ARG A 510 3.75 24.61 -15.00
N PRO A 511 4.68 24.17 -15.86
CA PRO A 511 4.50 24.34 -17.30
C PRO A 511 3.28 23.54 -17.78
N ALA A 512 2.63 24.01 -18.86
CA ALA A 512 1.42 23.39 -19.40
C ALA A 512 1.63 21.92 -19.86
N ASP A 513 2.87 21.52 -20.10
CA ASP A 513 3.26 20.16 -20.46
C ASP A 513 3.91 19.38 -19.31
N ALA A 514 3.78 19.84 -18.06
CA ALA A 514 4.18 19.08 -16.89
C ALA A 514 3.40 17.76 -16.77
N PHE A 515 4.01 16.80 -16.10
CA PHE A 515 3.38 15.53 -15.72
C PHE A 515 3.80 15.15 -14.30
N ASP A 516 3.49 16.04 -13.35
CA ASP A 516 3.79 15.87 -11.93
C ASP A 516 3.25 14.56 -11.33
N PRO A 517 2.05 14.02 -11.67
CA PRO A 517 1.63 12.71 -11.18
C PRO A 517 2.58 11.57 -11.57
N GLY A 518 3.23 11.63 -12.73
CA GLY A 518 4.25 10.65 -13.14
C GLY A 518 5.48 10.61 -12.25
N SER A 519 5.67 11.63 -11.38
CA SER A 519 6.77 11.67 -10.41
C SER A 519 6.46 10.91 -9.11
N LYS A 520 5.31 10.22 -9.00
CA LYS A 520 4.92 9.36 -7.87
C LYS A 520 4.91 7.90 -8.32
N TYR A 521 5.70 7.04 -7.67
CA TYR A 521 5.94 5.63 -8.03
C TYR A 521 4.71 4.87 -8.56
N HIS A 522 3.59 4.93 -7.82
CA HIS A 522 2.38 4.16 -8.10
C HIS A 522 1.72 4.51 -9.43
N VAL A 523 1.93 5.71 -9.97
CA VAL A 523 1.36 6.16 -11.25
C VAL A 523 2.03 5.44 -12.43
N PRO A 524 3.34 5.60 -12.71
CA PRO A 524 4.01 4.90 -13.82
C PRO A 524 4.13 3.38 -13.62
N ASN A 525 4.02 2.88 -12.38
CA ASN A 525 4.02 1.44 -12.08
C ASN A 525 2.61 0.84 -11.99
N ASN A 526 1.56 1.63 -12.27
CA ASN A 526 0.17 1.18 -12.32
C ASN A 526 -0.33 0.46 -11.05
N VAL A 527 0.16 0.83 -9.86
CA VAL A 527 -0.26 0.20 -8.60
C VAL A 527 -1.47 0.94 -8.03
N PRO A 528 -2.66 0.32 -7.84
CA PRO A 528 -3.83 0.96 -7.24
C PRO A 528 -3.50 1.58 -5.87
N TYR A 529 -4.08 2.75 -5.56
CA TYR A 529 -3.69 3.55 -4.37
C TYR A 529 -4.77 3.55 -3.29
N MET A 530 -6.03 3.28 -3.66
CA MET A 530 -7.18 3.34 -2.76
C MET A 530 -7.05 2.39 -1.56
N ARG A 531 -6.32 1.28 -1.72
CA ARG A 531 -5.93 0.37 -0.65
C ARG A 531 -5.38 1.08 0.58
N TYR A 532 -4.52 2.08 0.37
CA TYR A 532 -3.88 2.78 1.48
C TYR A 532 -4.86 3.70 2.19
N PHE A 533 -5.76 4.37 1.46
CA PHE A 533 -6.83 5.17 2.06
C PHE A 533 -7.74 4.29 2.93
N LEU A 534 -8.21 3.16 2.39
CA LEU A 534 -9.06 2.22 3.11
C LEU A 534 -8.36 1.64 4.34
N ALA A 535 -7.08 1.27 4.21
CA ALA A 535 -6.28 0.77 5.32
C ALA A 535 -6.20 1.76 6.49
N HIS A 536 -6.04 3.05 6.18
CA HIS A 536 -5.99 4.14 7.16
C HIS A 536 -7.34 4.46 7.81
N ILE A 537 -8.45 3.98 7.26
CA ILE A 537 -9.77 4.05 7.91
C ILE A 537 -10.02 2.78 8.73
N LEU A 538 -9.88 1.61 8.08
CA LEU A 538 -10.20 0.30 8.64
C LEU A 538 -9.34 -0.03 9.86
N GLN A 539 -8.05 0.33 9.89
CA GLN A 539 -7.20 0.05 11.04
C GLN A 539 -7.75 0.66 12.34
N PHE A 540 -8.27 1.89 12.30
CA PHE A 540 -8.86 2.54 13.46
C PHE A 540 -10.25 1.98 13.79
N GLN A 541 -11.03 1.60 12.77
CA GLN A 541 -12.33 0.96 12.98
C GLN A 541 -12.18 -0.41 13.65
N PHE A 542 -11.26 -1.24 13.17
CA PHE A 542 -10.92 -2.53 13.77
C PHE A 542 -10.37 -2.34 15.19
N TYR A 543 -9.44 -1.40 15.37
CA TYR A 543 -8.87 -1.09 16.67
C TYR A 543 -9.95 -0.67 17.68
N LYS A 544 -10.84 0.25 17.28
CA LYS A 544 -11.98 0.64 18.12
C LYS A 544 -12.88 -0.54 18.46
N ALA A 545 -13.20 -1.40 17.50
CA ALA A 545 -14.02 -2.58 17.74
C ALA A 545 -13.36 -3.53 18.76
N ALA A 546 -12.05 -3.78 18.64
CA ALA A 546 -11.29 -4.59 19.59
C ALA A 546 -11.32 -3.98 21.01
N CYS A 547 -11.14 -2.66 21.11
CA CYS A 547 -11.18 -1.92 22.37
C CYS A 547 -12.57 -1.94 23.03
N ASP A 548 -13.62 -1.78 22.23
CA ASP A 548 -15.00 -1.89 22.71
C ASP A 548 -15.30 -3.31 23.23
N GLN A 549 -14.77 -4.35 22.56
CA GLN A 549 -14.94 -5.75 22.96
C GLN A 549 -14.26 -6.09 24.30
N VAL A 550 -13.09 -5.51 24.60
CA VAL A 550 -12.45 -5.65 25.93
C VAL A 550 -13.04 -4.73 26.99
N GLY A 551 -14.04 -3.91 26.63
CA GLY A 551 -14.71 -2.98 27.55
C GLY A 551 -13.83 -1.81 27.97
N TRP A 552 -12.93 -1.34 27.09
CA TRP A 552 -12.08 -0.19 27.36
C TRP A 552 -12.91 1.10 27.47
N GLU A 553 -12.82 1.78 28.63
CA GLU A 553 -13.54 3.05 28.88
C GLU A 553 -12.64 4.29 28.81
N GLY A 554 -11.32 4.11 28.63
CA GLY A 554 -10.35 5.20 28.57
C GLY A 554 -10.25 5.86 27.19
N PRO A 555 -9.32 6.82 27.02
CA PRO A 555 -8.99 7.37 25.70
C PRO A 555 -8.59 6.26 24.73
N LEU A 556 -9.12 6.27 23.51
CA LEU A 556 -8.99 5.15 22.59
C LEU A 556 -7.52 4.86 22.25
N HIS A 557 -6.69 5.89 22.07
CA HIS A 557 -5.26 5.77 21.75
C HIS A 557 -4.39 5.12 22.84
N ARG A 558 -4.96 4.80 24.01
CA ARG A 558 -4.28 4.11 25.12
C ARG A 558 -4.78 2.67 25.34
N CYS A 559 -5.77 2.24 24.56
CA CYS A 559 -6.27 0.88 24.66
C CYS A 559 -5.15 -0.13 24.34
N SER A 560 -5.22 -1.30 24.98
CA SER A 560 -4.51 -2.49 24.53
C SER A 560 -5.49 -3.65 24.67
N PHE A 561 -5.64 -4.45 23.62
CA PHE A 561 -6.43 -5.67 23.65
C PHE A 561 -5.56 -6.93 23.75
N TYR A 562 -4.26 -6.76 24.02
CA TYR A 562 -3.32 -7.86 24.31
C TYR A 562 -3.86 -8.77 25.42
N GLY A 563 -3.76 -10.09 25.20
CA GLY A 563 -4.25 -11.12 26.12
C GLY A 563 -5.75 -11.41 26.04
N SER A 564 -6.49 -10.80 25.11
CA SER A 564 -7.92 -11.05 24.93
C SER A 564 -8.20 -12.15 23.90
N GLU A 565 -8.36 -13.38 24.38
CA GLU A 565 -8.77 -14.52 23.53
C GLU A 565 -10.13 -14.27 22.84
N GLU A 566 -11.06 -13.57 23.49
CA GLU A 566 -12.37 -13.27 22.87
C GLU A 566 -12.24 -12.36 21.64
N VAL A 567 -11.34 -11.36 21.69
CA VAL A 567 -11.05 -10.51 20.52
C VAL A 567 -10.41 -11.36 19.44
N GLY A 568 -9.46 -12.22 19.78
CA GLY A 568 -8.79 -13.08 18.82
C GLY A 568 -9.71 -14.09 18.14
N GLU A 569 -10.66 -14.70 18.86
CA GLU A 569 -11.66 -15.60 18.27
C GLU A 569 -12.47 -14.89 17.18
N ARG A 570 -12.96 -13.68 17.44
CA ARG A 570 -13.74 -12.88 16.48
C ARG A 570 -12.87 -12.39 15.33
N PHE A 571 -11.64 -11.99 15.63
CA PHE A 571 -10.68 -11.52 14.64
C PHE A 571 -10.28 -12.63 13.68
N ASN A 572 -10.00 -13.83 14.19
CA ASN A 572 -9.72 -15.01 13.39
C ASN A 572 -10.92 -15.41 12.53
N ALA A 573 -12.14 -15.39 13.08
CA ALA A 573 -13.35 -15.69 12.30
C ALA A 573 -13.56 -14.73 11.12
N MET A 574 -13.22 -13.44 11.29
CA MET A 574 -13.18 -12.48 10.18
C MET A 574 -12.13 -12.87 9.14
N MET A 575 -10.90 -13.16 9.59
CA MET A 575 -9.78 -13.47 8.70
C MET A 575 -9.95 -14.79 7.93
N GLU A 576 -10.53 -15.82 8.55
CA GLU A 576 -10.79 -17.13 7.93
C GLU A 576 -11.68 -17.03 6.68
N MET A 577 -12.51 -15.99 6.55
CA MET A 577 -13.35 -15.79 5.38
C MET A 577 -12.55 -15.44 4.12
N GLY A 578 -11.35 -14.88 4.24
CA GLY A 578 -10.55 -14.41 3.10
C GLY A 578 -11.37 -13.55 2.14
N GLN A 579 -11.30 -13.85 0.84
CA GLN A 579 -12.15 -13.25 -0.19
C GLN A 579 -13.39 -14.08 -0.51
N SER A 580 -13.88 -14.96 0.36
CA SER A 580 -15.06 -15.79 0.04
C SER A 580 -16.40 -15.05 0.17
N GLN A 581 -16.44 -13.98 0.95
CA GLN A 581 -17.63 -13.16 1.22
C GLN A 581 -17.43 -11.71 0.76
N PRO A 582 -18.51 -10.97 0.47
CA PRO A 582 -18.45 -9.52 0.31
C PRO A 582 -17.81 -8.86 1.52
N TRP A 583 -16.94 -7.87 1.32
CA TRP A 583 -16.25 -7.21 2.44
C TRP A 583 -17.18 -6.66 3.54
N PRO A 584 -18.43 -6.19 3.29
CA PRO A 584 -19.32 -5.75 4.37
C PRO A 584 -19.71 -6.88 5.34
N ASP A 585 -19.85 -8.10 4.84
CA ASP A 585 -20.15 -9.29 5.65
C ASP A 585 -18.95 -9.64 6.52
N THR A 586 -17.74 -9.57 5.92
CA THR A 586 -16.49 -9.77 6.63
C THR A 586 -16.29 -8.71 7.73
N LEU A 587 -16.54 -7.44 7.43
CA LEU A 587 -16.45 -6.33 8.38
C LEU A 587 -17.37 -6.52 9.59
N GLU A 588 -18.61 -6.95 9.34
CA GLU A 588 -19.65 -7.14 10.35
C GLU A 588 -19.27 -8.22 11.36
N MET A 589 -18.53 -9.25 10.93
CA MET A 589 -18.10 -10.35 11.79
C MET A 589 -17.23 -9.89 12.96
N PHE A 590 -16.37 -8.90 12.73
CA PHE A 590 -15.48 -8.37 13.76
C PHE A 590 -16.03 -7.11 14.42
N THR A 591 -16.55 -6.17 13.62
CA THR A 591 -16.94 -4.83 14.11
C THR A 591 -18.40 -4.73 14.53
N GLY A 592 -19.24 -5.71 14.16
CA GLY A 592 -20.68 -5.67 14.38
C GLY A 592 -21.45 -4.71 13.46
N THR A 593 -20.78 -4.12 12.45
CA THR A 593 -21.41 -3.26 11.44
C THR A 593 -20.93 -3.61 10.04
N ARG A 594 -21.77 -3.35 9.05
CA ARG A 594 -21.48 -3.56 7.62
C ARG A 594 -20.88 -2.33 6.94
N GLU A 595 -20.83 -1.20 7.63
CA GLU A 595 -20.40 0.09 7.08
C GLU A 595 -18.97 0.40 7.53
N MET A 596 -18.14 0.87 6.59
CA MET A 596 -16.87 1.50 6.96
C MET A 596 -17.14 2.80 7.71
N ASP A 597 -16.31 3.14 8.70
CA ASP A 597 -16.54 4.32 9.53
C ASP A 597 -15.26 5.09 9.87
N GLY A 598 -15.11 6.27 9.26
CA GLY A 598 -14.03 7.22 9.56
C GLY A 598 -14.15 7.88 10.93
N SER A 599 -15.28 7.75 11.63
CA SER A 599 -15.45 8.32 12.98
C SER A 599 -14.50 7.69 14.01
N ALA A 600 -14.02 6.47 13.78
CA ALA A 600 -13.03 5.83 14.64
C ALA A 600 -11.68 6.57 14.63
N VAL A 601 -11.29 7.16 13.49
CA VAL A 601 -10.10 8.03 13.39
C VAL A 601 -10.30 9.26 14.28
N ILE A 602 -11.47 9.90 14.20
CA ILE A 602 -11.80 11.07 15.03
C ILE A 602 -11.77 10.72 16.51
N ALA A 603 -12.33 9.57 16.90
CA ALA A 603 -12.34 9.11 18.29
C ALA A 603 -10.92 8.87 18.83
N TYR A 604 -10.04 8.31 18.00
CA TYR A 604 -8.65 8.06 18.36
C TYR A 604 -7.87 9.36 18.58
N PHE A 605 -8.02 10.34 17.68
CA PHE A 605 -7.32 11.62 17.75
C PHE A 605 -8.07 12.71 18.53
N ALA A 606 -9.15 12.37 19.25
CA ALA A 606 -10.00 13.36 19.91
C ALA A 606 -9.24 14.34 20.82
N PRO A 607 -8.30 13.90 21.69
CA PRO A 607 -7.52 14.82 22.53
C PRO A 607 -6.66 15.79 21.71
N LEU A 608 -6.05 15.31 20.62
CA LEU A 608 -5.27 16.15 19.73
C LEU A 608 -6.16 17.15 18.98
N ASN A 609 -7.33 16.72 18.52
CA ASN A 609 -8.26 17.60 17.81
C ASN A 609 -8.74 18.75 18.71
N GLU A 610 -9.11 18.45 19.97
CA GLU A 610 -9.48 19.46 20.95
C GLU A 610 -8.34 20.48 21.15
N TRP A 611 -7.11 19.99 21.33
CA TRP A 611 -5.94 20.85 21.42
C TRP A 611 -5.73 21.70 20.16
N LEU A 612 -5.87 21.12 18.95
CA LEU A 612 -5.73 21.83 17.68
C LEU A 612 -6.80 22.92 17.54
N GLU A 613 -8.04 22.67 17.94
CA GLU A 613 -9.13 23.65 17.95
C GLU A 613 -8.79 24.84 18.86
N GLU A 614 -8.22 24.59 20.04
CA GLU A 614 -7.73 25.65 20.93
C GLU A 614 -6.59 26.46 20.28
N GLN A 615 -5.60 25.79 19.68
CA GLN A 615 -4.49 26.47 18.98
C GLN A 615 -4.97 27.30 17.79
N ASN A 616 -6.08 26.90 17.17
CA ASN A 616 -6.61 27.50 15.96
C ASN A 616 -7.74 28.51 16.21
N ALA A 617 -8.16 28.73 17.46
CA ALA A 617 -9.32 29.55 17.80
C ALA A 617 -9.26 30.99 17.24
N ASP A 618 -8.06 31.58 17.18
CA ASP A 618 -7.83 32.94 16.66
C ASP A 618 -7.18 32.96 15.25
N ARG A 619 -7.11 31.80 14.58
CA ARG A 619 -6.49 31.62 13.26
C ARG A 619 -7.55 31.58 12.15
N ASN A 620 -7.15 31.99 10.95
CA ASN A 620 -8.00 31.85 9.76
C ASN A 620 -7.65 30.52 9.07
N CYS A 621 -8.45 29.50 9.36
CA CYS A 621 -8.27 28.16 8.81
C CYS A 621 -9.02 27.98 7.48
N GLY A 622 -8.54 27.06 6.65
CA GLY A 622 -9.01 26.85 5.28
C GLY A 622 -7.99 27.34 4.24
N TRP A 623 -8.31 27.07 2.98
CA TRP A 623 -7.53 27.41 1.80
C TRP A 623 -8.42 27.69 0.59
#